data_AF-A0A1G9FGD3-F1
#
_entry.id   AF-A0A1G9FGD3-F1
#
_cell.length_a   1.000
_cell.length_b   1.000
_cell.length_c   1.000
_cell.angle_alpha   90.00
_cell.angle_beta   90.00
_cell.angle_gamma   90.00
#
_symmetry.space_group_name_H-M   'P 1'
#
loop_
_entity.id
_entity.type
_entity.pdbx_description
1 polymer ?
#
loop_
_entity_poly.entity_id
_entity_poly.type
_entity_poly.pdbx_seq_one_letter_code
_entity_poly.pdbx_strand_id
1 'polypeptide(L)'
;MKAAPEAQKRLLDLAELDSALDRLAHRRRNLPELAEIDEKSKQYARLATQVIEAETEAGDLAREQTKAEHDVEAVRTRADRDQKRLDSGAVTSPRDLASLQSEIASLHRRQGDLEEVVLEIMERREAADTKVTDLVAQRDEVRAALTAAEDRRDASLQEIEKEAGEVRGRRAAVAGEIAADLLGLYDKLKDQYGIGAAMLHGGRCQGCKVALSIAEMNRIKAAPHDEVLRCDECRRILVRTSESGL
;
A
#
# COMPACT_ATOMS: atom_id res chain seq x y z
N MET A 1 13.43 12.94 -47.29
CA MET A 1 14.59 12.20 -46.73
C MET A 1 14.66 10.85 -47.41
N LYS A 2 15.87 10.31 -47.59
CA LYS A 2 16.09 8.99 -48.19
C LYS A 2 16.82 8.08 -47.20
N ALA A 3 16.43 6.82 -47.15
CA ALA A 3 17.07 5.77 -46.37
C ALA A 3 16.91 4.42 -47.08
N ALA A 4 17.92 3.56 -47.00
CA ALA A 4 17.86 2.23 -47.60
C ALA A 4 16.64 1.44 -47.07
N PRO A 5 15.95 0.63 -47.92
CA PRO A 5 14.78 -0.12 -47.49
C PRO A 5 15.02 -1.00 -46.26
N GLU A 6 16.19 -1.61 -46.14
CA GLU A 6 16.57 -2.41 -44.96
C GLU A 6 16.67 -1.55 -43.69
N ALA A 7 17.23 -0.34 -43.78
CA ALA A 7 17.26 0.59 -42.65
C ALA A 7 15.85 1.07 -42.25
N GLN A 8 14.93 1.21 -43.22
CA GLN A 8 13.52 1.51 -42.92
C GLN A 8 12.83 0.34 -42.22
N LYS A 9 13.12 -0.91 -42.61
CA LYS A 9 12.60 -2.11 -41.92
C LYS A 9 13.09 -2.20 -40.47
N ARG A 10 14.35 -1.85 -40.20
CA ARG A 10 14.89 -1.79 -38.82
C ARG A 10 14.11 -0.83 -37.90
N LEU A 11 13.43 0.18 -38.45
CA LEU A 11 12.55 1.04 -37.64
C LEU A 11 11.32 0.30 -37.10
N LEU A 12 10.87 -0.78 -37.75
CA LEU A 12 9.81 -1.63 -37.23
C LEU A 12 10.30 -2.44 -36.03
N ASP A 13 11.50 -3.03 -36.12
CA ASP A 13 12.13 -3.70 -34.97
C ASP A 13 12.25 -2.74 -33.77
N LEU A 14 12.67 -1.49 -34.03
CA LEU A 14 12.77 -0.44 -33.01
C LEU A 14 11.39 -0.08 -32.41
N ALA A 15 10.37 0.06 -33.26
CA ALA A 15 8.99 0.31 -32.84
C ALA A 15 8.39 -0.81 -31.99
N GLU A 16 8.71 -2.07 -32.29
CA GLU A 16 8.27 -3.21 -31.49
C GLU A 16 8.93 -3.23 -30.10
N LEU A 17 10.24 -2.96 -30.04
CA LEU A 17 10.98 -2.86 -28.78
C LEU A 17 10.49 -1.69 -27.93
N ASP A 18 10.24 -0.53 -28.54
CA ASP A 18 9.66 0.63 -27.84
C ASP A 18 8.25 0.34 -27.33
N SER A 19 7.41 -0.34 -28.11
CA SER A 19 6.09 -0.81 -27.66
C SER A 19 6.20 -1.78 -26.48
N ALA A 20 7.22 -2.64 -26.46
CA ALA A 20 7.47 -3.54 -25.35
C ALA A 20 7.88 -2.78 -24.08
N LEU A 21 8.75 -1.77 -24.20
CA LEU A 21 9.11 -0.89 -23.09
C LEU A 21 7.90 -0.13 -22.54
N ASP A 22 7.02 0.36 -23.40
CA ASP A 22 5.79 1.04 -22.98
C ASP A 22 4.85 0.09 -22.22
N ARG A 23 4.70 -1.16 -22.68
CA ARG A 23 3.92 -2.19 -21.97
C ARG A 23 4.52 -2.49 -20.60
N LEU A 24 5.84 -2.61 -20.49
CA LEU A 24 6.53 -2.84 -19.21
C LEU A 24 6.39 -1.64 -18.27
N ALA A 25 6.54 -0.42 -18.77
CA ALA A 25 6.33 0.80 -18.00
C ALA A 25 4.87 0.97 -17.54
N HIS A 26 3.91 0.50 -18.34
CA HIS A 26 2.52 0.43 -17.93
C HIS A 26 2.29 -0.63 -16.85
N ARG A 27 2.79 -1.86 -17.03
CA ARG A 27 2.71 -2.93 -16.02
C ARG A 27 3.31 -2.48 -14.69
N ARG A 28 4.48 -1.82 -14.72
CA ARG A 28 5.15 -1.26 -13.52
C ARG A 28 4.27 -0.30 -12.72
N ARG A 29 3.47 0.52 -13.40
CA ARG A 29 2.60 1.53 -12.78
C ARG A 29 1.27 0.96 -12.28
N ASN A 30 0.86 -0.21 -12.79
CA ASN A 30 -0.45 -0.80 -12.54
C ASN A 30 -0.32 -2.20 -11.90
N LEU A 31 0.69 -2.38 -11.06
CA LEU A 31 0.86 -3.62 -10.31
C LEU A 31 -0.33 -3.78 -9.34
N PRO A 32 -1.03 -4.94 -9.34
CA PRO A 32 -2.16 -5.17 -8.45
C PRO A 32 -1.76 -5.08 -6.97
N GLU A 33 -0.50 -5.40 -6.65
CA GLU A 33 0.04 -5.32 -5.29
C GLU A 33 0.01 -3.88 -4.74
N LEU A 34 0.06 -2.85 -5.59
CA LEU A 34 -0.02 -1.45 -5.14
C LEU A 34 -1.38 -1.14 -4.50
N ALA A 35 -2.47 -1.67 -5.05
CA ALA A 35 -3.81 -1.50 -4.49
C ALA A 35 -3.98 -2.28 -3.19
N GLU A 36 -3.42 -3.49 -3.11
CA GLU A 36 -3.40 -4.29 -1.89
C GLU A 36 -2.62 -3.60 -0.77
N ILE A 37 -1.42 -3.07 -1.07
CA ILE A 37 -0.59 -2.32 -0.13
C ILE A 37 -1.33 -1.08 0.39
N ASP A 38 -1.99 -0.31 -0.48
CA ASP A 38 -2.75 0.88 -0.07
C ASP A 38 -3.88 0.51 0.91
N GLU A 39 -4.66 -0.52 0.59
CA GLU A 39 -5.76 -0.99 1.45
C GLU A 39 -5.23 -1.51 2.79
N LYS A 40 -4.20 -2.35 2.78
CA LYS A 40 -3.61 -2.91 4.00
C LYS A 40 -2.93 -1.84 4.86
N SER A 41 -2.32 -0.84 4.25
CA SER A 41 -1.73 0.30 4.97
C SER A 41 -2.80 1.11 5.72
N LYS A 42 -3.95 1.36 5.08
CA LYS A 42 -5.10 2.02 5.73
C LYS A 42 -5.67 1.19 6.86
N GLN A 43 -5.83 -0.12 6.64
CA GLN A 43 -6.30 -1.05 7.67
C GLN A 43 -5.34 -1.08 8.88
N TYR A 44 -4.03 -1.17 8.63
CA TYR A 44 -3.00 -1.15 9.67
C TYR A 44 -3.05 0.16 10.47
N ALA A 45 -3.12 1.31 9.81
CA ALA A 45 -3.19 2.61 10.48
C ALA A 45 -4.42 2.72 11.38
N ARG A 46 -5.58 2.24 10.92
CA ARG A 46 -6.81 2.19 11.74
C ARG A 46 -6.62 1.31 12.98
N LEU A 47 -6.10 0.10 12.81
CA LEU A 47 -5.87 -0.83 13.92
C LEU A 47 -4.83 -0.29 14.91
N ALA A 48 -3.78 0.37 14.43
CA ALA A 48 -2.78 0.99 15.29
C ALA A 48 -3.39 2.08 16.19
N THR A 49 -4.27 2.93 15.65
CA THR A 49 -5.03 3.91 16.45
C THR A 49 -5.91 3.21 17.49
N GLN A 50 -6.64 2.16 17.10
CA GLN A 50 -7.50 1.41 18.02
C GLN A 50 -6.73 0.72 19.15
N VAL A 51 -5.52 0.21 18.87
CA VAL A 51 -4.61 -0.32 19.90
C VAL A 51 -4.25 0.76 20.91
N ILE A 52 -3.84 1.96 20.44
CA ILE A 52 -3.48 3.07 21.34
C ILE A 52 -4.67 3.48 22.22
N GLU A 53 -5.87 3.56 21.66
CA GLU A 53 -7.10 3.86 22.40
C GLU A 53 -7.36 2.80 23.49
N ALA A 54 -7.24 1.51 23.14
CA ALA A 54 -7.46 0.42 24.08
C ALA A 54 -6.38 0.36 25.18
N GLU A 55 -5.11 0.60 24.84
CA GLU A 55 -4.00 0.67 25.81
C GLU A 55 -4.19 1.85 26.78
N THR A 56 -4.71 2.97 26.28
CA THR A 56 -5.04 4.13 27.12
C THR A 56 -6.16 3.78 28.10
N GLU A 57 -7.24 3.16 27.62
CA GLU A 57 -8.35 2.69 28.46
C GLU A 57 -7.88 1.70 29.54
N ALA A 58 -7.07 0.71 29.16
CA ALA A 58 -6.49 -0.25 30.10
C ALA A 58 -5.59 0.41 31.15
N GLY A 59 -4.75 1.38 30.71
CA GLY A 59 -3.90 2.15 31.61
C GLY A 59 -4.68 3.03 32.58
N ASP A 60 -5.82 3.57 32.17
CA ASP A 60 -6.71 4.37 33.02
C ASP A 60 -7.37 3.48 34.09
N LEU A 61 -7.89 2.31 33.68
CA LEU A 61 -8.47 1.31 34.58
C LEU A 61 -7.45 0.76 35.58
N ALA A 62 -6.20 0.55 35.18
CA ALA A 62 -5.13 0.13 36.10
C ALA A 62 -4.86 1.17 37.21
N ARG A 63 -4.97 2.46 36.88
CA ARG A 63 -4.86 3.54 37.88
C ARG A 63 -6.09 3.62 38.77
N GLU A 64 -7.28 3.42 38.20
CA GLU A 64 -8.55 3.33 38.94
C GLU A 64 -8.51 2.19 39.96
N GLN A 65 -8.04 1.00 39.53
CA GLN A 65 -7.87 -0.18 40.38
C GLN A 65 -6.93 0.09 41.55
N THR A 66 -5.74 0.62 41.26
CA THR A 66 -4.73 0.94 42.30
C THR A 66 -5.29 1.89 43.36
N LYS A 67 -6.09 2.88 42.94
CA LYS A 67 -6.71 3.84 43.86
C LYS A 67 -7.79 3.16 44.71
N ALA A 68 -8.66 2.37 44.10
CA ALA A 68 -9.72 1.66 44.82
C ALA A 68 -9.16 0.67 45.86
N GLU A 69 -8.10 -0.07 45.50
CA GLU A 69 -7.38 -0.96 46.42
C GLU A 69 -6.76 -0.20 47.60
N HIS A 70 -6.19 0.99 47.35
CA HIS A 70 -5.68 1.85 48.43
C HIS A 70 -6.80 2.36 49.35
N ASP A 71 -7.97 2.70 48.81
CA ASP A 71 -9.12 3.12 49.61
C ASP A 71 -9.64 1.98 50.50
N VAL A 72 -9.68 0.73 49.99
CA VAL A 72 -9.99 -0.48 50.78
C VAL A 72 -8.97 -0.64 51.92
N GLU A 73 -7.67 -0.57 51.61
CA GLU A 73 -6.60 -0.77 52.60
C GLU A 73 -6.64 0.31 53.70
N ALA A 74 -6.97 1.56 53.37
CA ALA A 74 -7.13 2.62 54.34
C ALA A 74 -8.28 2.35 55.33
N VAL A 75 -9.43 1.85 54.83
CA VAL A 75 -10.57 1.47 55.68
C VAL A 75 -10.23 0.25 56.53
N ARG A 76 -9.59 -0.76 55.94
CA ARG A 76 -9.15 -1.97 56.63
C ARG A 76 -8.17 -1.66 57.77
N THR A 77 -7.14 -0.87 57.49
CA THR A 77 -6.16 -0.44 58.50
C THR A 77 -6.83 0.31 59.66
N ARG A 78 -7.86 1.13 59.38
CA ARG A 78 -8.63 1.82 60.42
C ARG A 78 -9.48 0.84 61.24
N ALA A 79 -10.20 -0.07 60.59
CA ALA A 79 -11.00 -1.10 61.25
C ALA A 79 -10.13 -1.97 62.17
N ASP A 80 -8.97 -2.43 61.69
CA ASP A 80 -8.03 -3.25 62.47
C ASP A 80 -7.48 -2.51 63.70
N ARG A 81 -7.20 -1.21 63.58
CA ARG A 81 -6.76 -0.38 64.70
C ARG A 81 -7.87 -0.23 65.75
N ASP A 82 -9.09 0.03 65.32
CA ASP A 82 -10.23 0.25 66.20
C ASP A 82 -10.64 -1.07 66.89
N GLN A 83 -10.56 -2.20 66.17
CA GLN A 83 -10.74 -3.55 66.71
C GLN A 83 -9.68 -3.88 67.77
N LYS A 84 -8.38 -3.63 67.50
CA LYS A 84 -7.32 -3.82 68.50
C LYS A 84 -7.54 -2.97 69.76
N ARG A 85 -8.05 -1.75 69.60
CA ARG A 85 -8.38 -0.88 70.73
C ARG A 85 -9.54 -1.44 71.55
N LEU A 86 -10.58 -1.98 70.90
CA LEU A 86 -11.69 -2.65 71.56
C LEU A 86 -11.18 -3.87 72.36
N ASP A 87 -10.38 -4.73 71.73
CA ASP A 87 -9.87 -5.98 72.31
C ASP A 87 -8.87 -5.76 73.45
N SER A 88 -8.18 -4.62 73.46
CA SER A 88 -7.24 -4.26 74.53
C SER A 88 -7.89 -4.00 75.89
N GLY A 89 -9.22 -3.80 75.93
CA GLY A 89 -9.93 -3.42 77.15
C GLY A 89 -9.62 -2.00 77.66
N ALA A 90 -8.89 -1.19 76.88
CA ALA A 90 -8.53 0.18 77.26
C ALA A 90 -9.73 1.15 77.32
N VAL A 91 -10.87 0.78 76.73
CA VAL A 91 -12.12 1.56 76.77
C VAL A 91 -13.04 0.98 77.85
N THR A 92 -13.22 1.73 78.94
CA THR A 92 -13.94 1.24 80.14
C THR A 92 -15.37 1.77 80.26
N SER A 93 -15.71 2.85 79.54
CA SER A 93 -17.05 3.42 79.50
C SER A 93 -17.98 2.58 78.61
N PRO A 94 -19.14 2.11 79.11
CA PRO A 94 -20.11 1.35 78.31
C PRO A 94 -20.59 2.11 77.06
N ARG A 95 -20.70 3.44 77.14
CA ARG A 95 -21.10 4.28 76.01
C ARG A 95 -20.03 4.35 74.93
N ASP A 96 -18.77 4.42 75.32
CA ASP A 96 -17.64 4.52 74.39
C ASP A 96 -17.39 3.16 73.72
N LEU A 97 -17.58 2.04 74.45
CA LEU A 97 -17.57 0.69 73.89
C LEU A 97 -18.64 0.52 72.80
N ALA A 98 -19.89 0.89 73.10
CA ALA A 98 -20.98 0.80 72.12
C ALA A 98 -20.73 1.69 70.89
N SER A 99 -20.15 2.87 71.09
CA SER A 99 -19.78 3.76 69.97
C SER A 99 -18.68 3.15 69.11
N LEU A 100 -17.62 2.60 69.72
CA LEU A 100 -16.52 1.94 69.01
C LEU A 100 -16.99 0.70 68.22
N GLN A 101 -17.86 -0.12 68.82
CA GLN A 101 -18.46 -1.26 68.13
C GLN A 101 -19.29 -0.85 66.91
N SER A 102 -20.08 0.23 67.02
CA SER A 102 -20.85 0.78 65.90
C SER A 102 -19.94 1.33 64.80
N GLU A 103 -18.84 2.00 65.16
CA GLU A 103 -17.85 2.49 64.21
C GLU A 103 -17.17 1.35 63.44
N ILE A 104 -16.73 0.30 64.14
CA ILE A 104 -16.16 -0.91 63.52
C ILE A 104 -17.16 -1.56 62.55
N ALA A 105 -18.42 -1.73 62.97
CA ALA A 105 -19.46 -2.28 62.10
C ALA A 105 -19.71 -1.41 60.85
N SER A 106 -19.62 -0.09 61.00
CA SER A 106 -19.72 0.85 59.88
C SER A 106 -18.52 0.75 58.94
N LEU A 107 -17.31 0.59 59.47
CA LEU A 107 -16.09 0.41 58.68
C LEU A 107 -16.11 -0.90 57.89
N HIS A 108 -16.56 -2.00 58.50
CA HIS A 108 -16.70 -3.28 57.77
C HIS A 108 -17.72 -3.21 56.63
N ARG A 109 -18.87 -2.54 56.83
CA ARG A 109 -19.82 -2.30 55.73
C ARG A 109 -19.16 -1.50 54.62
N ARG A 110 -18.47 -0.41 54.96
CA ARG A 110 -17.77 0.42 53.98
C ARG A 110 -16.65 -0.33 53.26
N GLN A 111 -15.94 -1.21 53.95
CA GLN A 111 -14.92 -2.07 53.35
C GLN A 111 -15.57 -2.97 52.29
N GLY A 112 -16.67 -3.64 52.63
CA GLY A 112 -17.42 -4.48 51.68
C GLY A 112 -17.88 -3.70 50.44
N ASP A 113 -18.47 -2.51 50.64
CA ASP A 113 -18.88 -1.64 49.52
C ASP A 113 -17.69 -1.28 48.60
N LEU A 114 -16.51 -1.02 49.18
CA LEU A 114 -15.31 -0.70 48.39
C LEU A 114 -14.71 -1.92 47.71
N GLU A 115 -14.77 -3.10 48.33
CA GLU A 115 -14.32 -4.37 47.73
C GLU A 115 -15.18 -4.73 46.52
N GLU A 116 -16.50 -4.50 46.56
CA GLU A 116 -17.38 -4.64 45.39
C GLU A 116 -16.96 -3.71 44.24
N VAL A 117 -16.62 -2.45 44.55
CA VAL A 117 -16.11 -1.49 43.55
C VAL A 117 -14.78 -1.95 42.96
N VAL A 118 -13.86 -2.48 43.77
CA VAL A 118 -12.59 -3.04 43.29
C VAL A 118 -12.84 -4.18 42.30
N LEU A 119 -13.75 -5.11 42.62
CA LEU A 119 -14.10 -6.22 41.75
C LEU A 119 -14.66 -5.74 40.40
N GLU A 120 -15.57 -4.76 40.40
CA GLU A 120 -16.11 -4.19 39.16
C GLU A 120 -15.00 -3.56 38.28
N ILE A 121 -14.06 -2.84 38.89
CA ILE A 121 -12.92 -2.25 38.16
C ILE A 121 -12.01 -3.35 37.61
N MET A 122 -11.76 -4.42 38.38
CA MET A 122 -10.96 -5.56 37.94
C MET A 122 -11.58 -6.25 36.71
N GLU A 123 -12.90 -6.48 36.70
CA GLU A 123 -13.61 -7.06 35.55
C GLU A 123 -13.51 -6.15 34.31
N ARG A 124 -13.74 -4.84 34.49
CA ARG A 124 -13.59 -3.85 33.40
C ARG A 124 -12.17 -3.85 32.85
N ARG A 125 -11.16 -3.93 33.72
CA ARG A 125 -9.75 -3.97 33.32
C ARG A 125 -9.41 -5.25 32.56
N GLU A 126 -9.87 -6.41 33.01
CA GLU A 126 -9.63 -7.67 32.31
C GLU A 126 -10.23 -7.65 30.90
N ALA A 127 -11.42 -7.06 30.74
CA ALA A 127 -12.02 -6.85 29.43
C ALA A 127 -11.18 -5.90 28.53
N ALA A 128 -10.65 -4.82 29.10
CA ALA A 128 -9.78 -3.89 28.38
C ALA A 128 -8.44 -4.55 27.97
N ASP A 129 -7.80 -5.30 28.86
CA ASP A 129 -6.55 -6.03 28.59
C ASP A 129 -6.75 -7.10 27.50
N THR A 130 -7.90 -7.78 27.51
CA THR A 130 -8.28 -8.73 26.44
C THR A 130 -8.45 -8.00 25.10
N LYS A 131 -9.15 -6.87 25.09
CA LYS A 131 -9.35 -6.04 23.89
C LYS A 131 -8.02 -5.54 23.31
N VAL A 132 -7.07 -5.13 24.16
CA VAL A 132 -5.71 -4.77 23.73
C VAL A 132 -5.04 -5.95 23.03
N THR A 133 -5.07 -7.12 23.67
CA THR A 133 -4.45 -8.34 23.13
C THR A 133 -5.01 -8.70 21.74
N ASP A 134 -6.34 -8.67 21.59
CA ASP A 134 -7.01 -8.98 20.32
C ASP A 134 -6.69 -7.98 19.21
N LEU A 135 -6.70 -6.68 19.53
CA LEU A 135 -6.39 -5.62 18.56
C LEU A 135 -4.92 -5.65 18.14
N VAL A 136 -4.00 -5.95 19.07
CA VAL A 136 -2.58 -6.13 18.76
C VAL A 136 -2.39 -7.32 17.82
N ALA A 137 -3.03 -8.45 18.10
CA ALA A 137 -2.95 -9.64 17.23
C ALA A 137 -3.47 -9.32 15.80
N GLN A 138 -4.62 -8.66 15.69
CA GLN A 138 -5.17 -8.24 14.39
C GLN A 138 -4.27 -7.26 13.65
N ARG A 139 -3.71 -6.27 14.35
CA ARG A 139 -2.76 -5.30 13.79
C ARG A 139 -1.53 -6.01 13.22
N ASP A 140 -1.00 -6.98 13.96
CA ASP A 140 0.22 -7.69 13.59
C ASP A 140 -0.01 -8.66 12.41
N GLU A 141 -1.19 -9.29 12.35
CA GLU A 141 -1.61 -10.06 11.18
C GLU A 141 -1.69 -9.19 9.92
N VAL A 142 -2.34 -8.02 10.02
CA VAL A 142 -2.41 -7.07 8.88
C VAL A 142 -1.03 -6.56 8.51
N ARG A 143 -0.13 -6.35 9.48
CA ARG A 143 1.25 -5.96 9.21
C ARG A 143 2.03 -7.03 8.46
N ALA A 144 1.86 -8.29 8.83
CA ALA A 144 2.47 -9.42 8.12
C ALA A 144 1.94 -9.50 6.68
N ALA A 145 0.64 -9.34 6.48
CA ALA A 145 0.04 -9.32 5.14
C ALA A 145 0.54 -8.14 4.29
N LEU A 146 0.66 -6.95 4.87
CA LEU A 146 1.24 -5.76 4.23
C LEU A 146 2.67 -6.03 3.76
N THR A 147 3.51 -6.56 4.65
CA THR A 147 4.91 -6.89 4.36
C THR A 147 5.01 -7.90 3.21
N ALA A 148 4.17 -8.95 3.24
CA ALA A 148 4.14 -9.94 2.17
C ALA A 148 3.69 -9.35 0.82
N ALA A 149 2.79 -8.35 0.81
CA ALA A 149 2.38 -7.65 -0.41
C ALA A 149 3.50 -6.74 -0.94
N GLU A 150 4.24 -6.08 -0.04
CA GLU A 150 5.43 -5.28 -0.39
C GLU A 150 6.51 -6.15 -1.03
N ASP A 151 6.80 -7.33 -0.47
CA ASP A 151 7.77 -8.28 -1.01
C ASP A 151 7.38 -8.77 -2.41
N ARG A 152 6.10 -9.09 -2.64
CA ARG A 152 5.60 -9.48 -3.96
C ARG A 152 5.72 -8.34 -4.97
N ARG A 153 5.40 -7.12 -4.56
CA ARG A 153 5.55 -5.92 -5.40
C ARG A 153 7.01 -5.72 -5.79
N ASP A 154 7.93 -5.85 -4.85
CA ASP A 154 9.35 -5.65 -5.11
C ASP A 154 9.92 -6.75 -6.02
N ALA A 155 9.51 -8.01 -5.84
CA ALA A 155 9.84 -9.09 -6.77
C ALA A 155 9.32 -8.81 -8.20
N SER A 156 8.05 -8.42 -8.34
CA SER A 156 7.45 -8.03 -9.62
C SER A 156 8.18 -6.85 -10.27
N LEU A 157 8.60 -5.86 -9.48
CA LEU A 157 9.39 -4.72 -9.99
C LEU A 157 10.77 -5.15 -10.48
N GLN A 158 11.44 -6.05 -9.77
CA GLN A 158 12.75 -6.58 -10.17
C GLN A 158 12.66 -7.37 -11.48
N GLU A 159 11.63 -8.20 -11.64
CA GLU A 159 11.38 -8.92 -12.90
C GLU A 159 11.15 -7.95 -14.07
N ILE A 160 10.30 -6.95 -13.87
CA ILE A 160 10.01 -5.94 -14.91
C ILE A 160 11.26 -5.16 -15.28
N GLU A 161 12.10 -4.78 -14.31
CA GLU A 161 13.32 -4.03 -14.60
C GLU A 161 14.36 -4.88 -15.32
N LYS A 162 14.48 -6.17 -14.98
CA LYS A 162 15.32 -7.12 -15.71
C LYS A 162 14.87 -7.22 -17.17
N GLU A 163 13.59 -7.47 -17.41
CA GLU A 163 13.02 -7.55 -18.77
C GLU A 163 13.22 -6.23 -19.54
N ALA A 164 12.97 -5.10 -18.88
CA ALA A 164 13.19 -3.78 -19.48
C ALA A 164 14.68 -3.56 -19.82
N GLY A 165 15.61 -4.01 -18.98
CA GLY A 165 17.05 -3.97 -19.25
C GLY A 165 17.42 -4.75 -20.52
N GLU A 166 16.91 -5.98 -20.68
CA GLU A 166 17.12 -6.80 -21.87
C GLU A 166 16.54 -6.15 -23.14
N VAL A 167 15.33 -5.58 -23.04
CA VAL A 167 14.70 -4.85 -24.16
C VAL A 167 15.48 -3.59 -24.52
N ARG A 168 15.94 -2.81 -23.54
CA ARG A 168 16.78 -1.62 -23.78
C ARG A 168 18.11 -1.98 -24.44
N GLY A 169 18.74 -3.08 -24.02
CA GLY A 169 19.97 -3.59 -24.65
C GLY A 169 19.75 -3.95 -26.12
N ARG A 170 18.68 -4.69 -26.43
CA ARG A 170 18.30 -4.99 -27.82
C ARG A 170 17.98 -3.72 -28.62
N ARG A 171 17.26 -2.77 -28.02
CA ARG A 171 16.94 -1.48 -28.64
C ARG A 171 18.20 -0.71 -29.02
N ALA A 172 19.18 -0.65 -28.13
CA ALA A 172 20.45 0.03 -28.38
C ALA A 172 21.23 -0.61 -29.54
N ALA A 173 21.25 -1.95 -29.62
CA ALA A 173 21.89 -2.66 -30.73
C ALA A 173 21.22 -2.32 -32.08
N VAL A 174 19.88 -2.40 -32.16
CA VAL A 174 19.14 -2.05 -33.38
C VAL A 174 19.33 -0.57 -33.76
N ALA A 175 19.30 0.33 -32.78
CA ALA A 175 19.52 1.76 -33.01
C ALA A 175 20.93 2.04 -33.58
N GLY A 176 21.95 1.27 -33.19
CA GLY A 176 23.31 1.38 -33.71
C GLY A 176 23.47 0.97 -35.19
N GLU A 177 22.52 0.20 -35.73
CA GLU A 177 22.49 -0.18 -37.15
C GLU A 177 21.77 0.85 -38.04
N ILE A 178 21.11 1.85 -37.45
CA ILE A 178 20.30 2.85 -38.14
C ILE A 178 21.10 4.15 -38.31
N ALA A 179 21.05 4.74 -39.51
CA ALA A 179 21.67 6.04 -39.77
C ALA A 179 21.11 7.14 -38.85
N ALA A 180 21.99 8.01 -38.34
CA ALA A 180 21.65 8.97 -37.28
C ALA A 180 20.53 9.95 -37.66
N ASP A 181 20.42 10.32 -38.95
CA ASP A 181 19.38 11.20 -39.46
C ASP A 181 18.00 10.53 -39.45
N LEU A 182 17.93 9.26 -39.85
CA LEU A 182 16.71 8.45 -39.81
C LEU A 182 16.28 8.16 -38.37
N LEU A 183 17.23 7.80 -37.50
CA LEU A 183 16.97 7.59 -36.08
C LEU A 183 16.46 8.87 -35.41
N GLY A 184 17.09 10.03 -35.71
CA GLY A 184 16.65 11.32 -35.18
C GLY A 184 15.23 11.70 -35.62
N LEU A 185 14.83 11.36 -36.86
CA LEU A 185 13.43 11.52 -37.30
C LEU A 185 12.50 10.58 -36.52
N TYR A 186 12.88 9.33 -36.34
CA TYR A 186 12.09 8.35 -35.58
C TYR A 186 11.89 8.80 -34.13
N ASP A 187 12.95 9.15 -33.41
CA ASP A 187 12.87 9.54 -32.01
C ASP A 187 12.02 10.81 -31.83
N LYS A 188 12.15 11.79 -32.73
CA LYS A 188 11.28 12.98 -32.74
C LYS A 188 9.80 12.63 -32.88
N LEU A 189 9.47 11.65 -33.73
CA LEU A 189 8.08 11.20 -33.92
C LEU A 189 7.60 10.34 -32.75
N LYS A 190 8.50 9.56 -32.14
CA LYS A 190 8.24 8.79 -30.93
C LYS A 190 7.85 9.73 -29.78
N ASP A 191 8.61 10.78 -29.54
CA ASP A 191 8.34 11.75 -28.46
C ASP A 191 7.00 12.47 -28.65
N GLN A 192 6.60 12.72 -29.90
CA GLN A 192 5.34 13.42 -30.21
C GLN A 192 4.11 12.50 -30.24
N TYR A 193 4.27 11.25 -30.69
CA TYR A 193 3.16 10.37 -31.05
C TYR A 193 3.26 8.94 -30.47
N GLY A 194 4.16 8.72 -29.52
CA GLY A 194 4.42 7.45 -28.82
C GLY A 194 5.37 6.53 -29.56
N ILE A 195 5.03 6.11 -30.78
CA ILE A 195 5.84 5.21 -31.62
C ILE A 195 6.18 5.92 -32.92
N GLY A 196 7.45 5.92 -33.35
CA GLY A 196 7.94 6.69 -34.50
C GLY A 196 7.69 6.06 -35.88
N ALA A 197 7.44 4.74 -35.96
CA ALA A 197 7.25 4.02 -37.23
C ALA A 197 6.09 3.01 -37.16
N ALA A 198 5.52 2.70 -38.32
CA ALA A 198 4.44 1.73 -38.47
C ALA A 198 4.54 0.99 -39.80
N MET A 199 4.18 -0.29 -39.78
CA MET A 199 4.11 -1.12 -40.97
C MET A 199 2.91 -0.72 -41.84
N LEU A 200 3.12 -0.62 -43.15
CA LEU A 200 2.04 -0.64 -44.12
C LEU A 200 1.69 -2.10 -44.44
N HIS A 201 0.46 -2.50 -44.18
CA HIS A 201 -0.02 -3.86 -44.43
C HIS A 201 -1.38 -3.80 -45.12
N GLY A 202 -1.48 -4.36 -46.33
CA GLY A 202 -2.72 -4.40 -47.12
C GLY A 202 -3.37 -3.02 -47.33
N GLY A 203 -2.58 -1.98 -47.59
CA GLY A 203 -3.07 -0.61 -47.73
C GLY A 203 -3.58 0.05 -46.43
N ARG A 204 -3.26 -0.51 -45.26
CA ARG A 204 -3.60 0.03 -43.94
C ARG A 204 -2.35 0.36 -43.14
N CYS A 205 -2.33 1.51 -42.48
CA CYS A 205 -1.28 1.85 -41.52
C CYS A 205 -1.49 1.06 -40.23
N GLN A 206 -0.53 0.22 -39.83
CA GLN A 206 -0.63 -0.56 -38.60
C GLN A 206 -0.43 0.27 -37.32
N GLY A 207 -0.08 1.55 -37.43
CA GLY A 207 0.04 2.46 -36.30
C GLY A 207 -1.30 3.06 -35.86
N CYS A 208 -2.04 3.70 -36.77
CA CYS A 208 -3.36 4.26 -36.48
C CYS A 208 -4.52 3.32 -36.84
N LYS A 209 -4.24 2.19 -37.50
CA LYS A 209 -5.22 1.21 -37.99
C LYS A 209 -6.19 1.75 -39.04
N VAL A 210 -5.92 2.93 -39.61
CA VAL A 210 -6.72 3.56 -40.68
C VAL A 210 -6.27 3.05 -42.05
N ALA A 211 -7.24 2.74 -42.91
CA ALA A 211 -7.00 2.38 -44.31
C ALA A 211 -6.65 3.63 -45.11
N LEU A 212 -5.61 3.54 -45.94
CA LEU A 212 -5.17 4.66 -46.76
C LEU A 212 -6.12 4.84 -47.95
N SER A 213 -6.34 6.10 -48.34
CA SER A 213 -7.07 6.42 -49.55
C SER A 213 -6.36 5.92 -50.80
N ILE A 214 -7.11 5.76 -51.89
CA ILE A 214 -6.56 5.34 -53.19
C ILE A 214 -5.48 6.32 -53.67
N ALA A 215 -5.67 7.62 -53.42
CA ALA A 215 -4.71 8.66 -53.80
C ALA A 215 -3.38 8.52 -53.02
N GLU A 216 -3.44 8.27 -51.72
CA GLU A 216 -2.25 8.00 -50.90
C GLU A 216 -1.55 6.72 -51.33
N MET A 217 -2.30 5.65 -51.58
CA MET A 217 -1.73 4.38 -52.04
C MET A 217 -1.02 4.52 -53.39
N ASN A 218 -1.60 5.24 -54.35
CA ASN A 218 -0.94 5.51 -55.63
C ASN A 218 0.34 6.35 -55.46
N ARG A 219 0.32 7.34 -54.57
CA ARG A 219 1.51 8.14 -54.23
C ARG A 219 2.62 7.28 -53.63
N ILE A 220 2.29 6.38 -52.72
CA ILE A 220 3.24 5.45 -52.07
C ILE A 220 3.82 4.45 -53.07
N LYS A 221 3.01 3.95 -54.01
CA LYS A 221 3.45 3.06 -55.10
C LYS A 221 4.44 3.74 -56.05
N ALA A 222 4.20 5.01 -56.38
CA ALA A 222 5.05 5.78 -57.28
C ALA A 222 6.36 6.27 -56.64
N ALA A 223 6.41 6.34 -55.30
CA ALA A 223 7.59 6.82 -54.57
C ALA A 223 8.77 5.83 -54.66
N PRO A 224 10.01 6.29 -54.90
CA PRO A 224 11.21 5.45 -54.85
C PRO A 224 11.33 4.64 -53.56
N HIS A 225 11.86 3.41 -53.61
CA HIS A 225 11.95 2.53 -52.44
C HIS A 225 12.80 3.09 -51.29
N ASP A 226 13.76 3.96 -51.60
CA ASP A 226 14.60 4.65 -50.62
C ASP A 226 13.92 5.88 -50.00
N GLU A 227 12.78 6.32 -50.51
CA GLU A 227 12.03 7.44 -49.94
C GLU A 227 11.37 7.05 -48.61
N VAL A 228 11.59 7.87 -47.57
CA VAL A 228 10.98 7.72 -46.24
C VAL A 228 9.62 8.42 -46.25
N LEU A 229 8.56 7.61 -46.24
CA LEU A 229 7.18 8.09 -46.31
C LEU A 229 6.57 8.22 -44.92
N ARG A 230 5.54 9.06 -44.77
CA ARG A 230 4.79 9.24 -43.52
C ARG A 230 3.31 9.01 -43.77
N CYS A 231 2.61 8.51 -42.76
CA CYS A 231 1.15 8.45 -42.78
C CYS A 231 0.58 9.88 -42.64
N ASP A 232 -0.37 10.25 -43.50
CA ASP A 232 -0.97 11.60 -43.46
C ASP A 232 -1.83 11.77 -42.18
N GLU A 233 -2.43 10.70 -41.67
CA GLU A 233 -3.24 10.69 -40.44
C GLU A 233 -2.41 10.75 -39.15
N CYS A 234 -1.47 9.83 -38.96
CA CYS A 234 -0.75 9.69 -37.69
C CYS A 234 0.71 10.13 -37.72
N ARG A 235 1.20 10.62 -38.86
CA ARG A 235 2.55 11.19 -39.06
C ARG A 235 3.74 10.26 -38.83
N ARG A 236 3.52 9.03 -38.34
CA ARG A 236 4.54 7.98 -38.21
C ARG A 236 5.19 7.66 -39.55
N ILE A 237 6.45 7.24 -39.49
CA ILE A 237 7.15 6.70 -40.67
C ILE A 237 6.41 5.44 -41.13
N LEU A 238 6.00 5.43 -42.39
CA LEU A 238 5.26 4.33 -42.99
C LEU A 238 6.24 3.42 -43.72
N VAL A 239 6.51 2.25 -43.14
CA VAL A 239 7.49 1.31 -43.67
C VAL A 239 6.83 0.33 -44.64
N ARG A 240 7.38 0.27 -45.85
CA ARG A 240 6.94 -0.65 -46.91
C ARG A 240 7.59 -2.02 -46.73
N THR A 241 6.79 -3.06 -46.85
CA THR A 241 7.22 -4.47 -46.78
C THR A 241 6.54 -5.25 -47.91
N SER A 242 6.87 -6.53 -48.06
CA SER A 242 6.19 -7.43 -49.01
C SER A 242 4.68 -7.56 -48.73
N GLU A 243 4.23 -7.25 -47.52
CA GLU A 243 2.83 -7.34 -47.12
C GLU A 243 2.06 -6.03 -47.33
N SER A 244 2.69 -4.99 -47.85
CA SER A 244 2.06 -3.68 -48.02
C SER A 244 0.93 -3.65 -49.06
N GLY A 245 0.84 -4.68 -49.93
CA GLY A 245 -0.10 -4.72 -51.05
C GLY A 245 0.28 -3.73 -52.16
N LEU A 246 1.59 -3.47 -52.31
CA LEU A 246 2.18 -2.55 -53.27
C LEU A 246 2.67 -3.27 -54.52
#